data_AF-A0A380EGP2-F1
#
_entry.id   AF-A0A380EGP2-F1
#
_cell.length_a   1.000
_cell.length_b   1.000
_cell.length_c   1.000
_cell.angle_alpha   90.00
_cell.angle_beta   90.00
_cell.angle_gamma   90.00
#
_symmetry.space_group_name_H-M   'P 1'
#
loop_
_entity.id
_entity.type
_entity.pdbx_description
1 polymer ?
#
loop_
_entity_poly.entity_id
_entity_poly.type
_entity_poly.pdbx_seq_one_letter_code
_entity_poly.pdbx_strand_id
1 'polypeptide(L)'
;MEQCTIFKNGLSKLGYDTGESETPITPVIIGDEKTTQEFSKRLKDEGVYVKSIVFPTVPRGTGRVRNMPTAAHTKDMLDEAIAAYEKVGKK
;
A
#
# COMPACT_ATOMS: atom_id res chain seq x y z
N MET A 1 10.66 -0.67 13.26
CA MET A 1 10.44 -2.03 12.71
C MET A 1 9.04 -2.54 13.04
N GLU A 2 8.56 -2.40 14.27
CA GLU A 2 7.21 -2.87 14.68
C GLU A 2 6.04 -2.33 13.83
N GLN A 3 6.04 -1.03 13.51
CA GLN A 3 4.99 -0.40 12.68
C GLN A 3 4.89 -1.04 11.29
N CYS A 4 6.03 -1.34 10.65
CA CYS A 4 6.06 -1.99 9.35
C CYS A 4 5.44 -3.39 9.42
N THR A 5 5.70 -4.13 10.50
CA THR A 5 5.16 -5.48 10.72
C THR A 5 3.64 -5.45 10.92
N ILE A 6 3.12 -4.50 11.71
CA ILE A 6 1.68 -4.32 11.91
C ILE A 6 1.00 -4.03 10.57
N PHE A 7 1.54 -3.09 9.80
CA PHE A 7 0.99 -2.71 8.51
C PHE A 7 1.02 -3.85 7.49
N LYS A 8 2.14 -4.57 7.40
CA LYS A 8 2.28 -5.76 6.54
C LYS A 8 1.27 -6.84 6.90
N ASN A 9 1.10 -7.14 8.19
CA ASN A 9 0.11 -8.12 8.63
C ASN A 9 -1.32 -7.70 8.30
N GLY A 10 -1.65 -6.41 8.43
CA GLY A 10 -2.96 -5.88 8.04
C GLY A 10 -3.24 -6.05 6.55
N LEU A 11 -2.29 -5.67 5.71
CA LEU A 11 -2.40 -5.83 4.25
C LEU A 11 -2.45 -7.30 3.81
N SER A 12 -1.63 -8.15 4.44
CA SER A 12 -1.62 -9.59 4.16
C SER A 12 -2.98 -10.24 4.50
N LYS A 13 -3.63 -9.83 5.61
CA LYS A 13 -4.99 -10.26 5.95
C LYS A 13 -6.04 -9.84 4.92
N LEU A 14 -5.83 -8.71 4.25
CA LEU A 14 -6.69 -8.23 3.17
C LEU A 14 -6.45 -8.97 1.84
N GLY A 15 -5.45 -9.86 1.78
CA GLY A 15 -5.07 -10.60 0.57
C GLY A 15 -4.17 -9.81 -0.39
N TYR A 16 -3.60 -8.69 0.06
CA TYR A 16 -2.63 -7.95 -0.74
C TYR A 16 -1.24 -8.59 -0.70
N ASP A 17 -0.59 -8.65 -1.86
CA ASP A 17 0.79 -9.10 -1.96
C ASP A 17 1.71 -7.95 -1.54
N THR A 18 2.25 -8.05 -0.31
CA THR A 18 3.18 -7.07 0.25
C THR A 18 4.65 -7.34 -0.10
N GLY A 19 4.93 -8.43 -0.81
CA GLY A 19 6.25 -9.03 -0.93
C GLY A 19 6.91 -9.43 0.41
N GLU A 20 7.99 -10.19 0.32
CA GLU A 20 8.92 -10.40 1.44
C GLU A 20 9.94 -9.26 1.41
N SER A 21 9.76 -8.27 2.28
CA SER A 21 10.74 -7.19 2.44
C SER A 21 11.16 -7.12 3.89
N GLU A 22 12.44 -7.32 4.17
CA GLU A 22 13.06 -7.06 5.48
C GLU A 22 13.29 -5.55 5.73
N THR A 23 13.01 -4.72 4.71
CA THR A 23 13.14 -3.27 4.76
C THR A 23 11.85 -2.60 5.27
N PRO A 24 11.93 -1.34 5.76
CA PRO A 24 10.75 -0.56 6.13
C PRO A 24 9.82 -0.22 4.95
N ILE A 25 10.21 -0.59 3.73
CA ILE A 25 9.42 -0.38 2.52
C ILE A 25 8.49 -1.58 2.32
N THR A 26 7.19 -1.31 2.20
CA THR A 26 6.15 -2.32 1.94
C THR A 26 5.55 -2.06 0.55
N PRO A 27 6.02 -2.76 -0.49
CA PRO A 27 5.39 -2.69 -1.81
C PRO A 27 4.04 -3.42 -1.77
N VAL A 28 3.00 -2.91 -2.43
CA VAL A 28 1.74 -3.62 -2.64
C VAL A 28 1.50 -3.73 -4.13
N ILE A 29 1.43 -4.96 -4.63
CA ILE A 29 1.21 -5.23 -6.06
C ILE A 29 -0.27 -5.09 -6.36
N ILE A 30 -0.60 -4.22 -7.32
CA ILE A 30 -1.98 -3.96 -7.78
C ILE A 30 -2.20 -4.52 -9.19
N GLY A 31 -1.19 -4.44 -10.06
CA GLY A 31 -1.24 -4.93 -11.43
C GLY A 31 -1.42 -3.80 -12.45
N ASP A 32 -2.64 -3.47 -12.83
CA ASP A 32 -2.86 -2.50 -13.91
C ASP A 32 -2.39 -1.08 -13.55
N GLU A 33 -1.82 -0.37 -14.52
CA GLU A 33 -1.29 0.98 -14.30
C GLU A 33 -2.39 1.99 -13.96
N LYS A 34 -3.54 1.91 -14.64
CA LYS A 34 -4.68 2.79 -14.35
C LYS A 34 -5.24 2.46 -12.98
N THR A 35 -5.43 1.18 -12.68
CA THR A 35 -5.89 0.75 -11.36
C THR A 35 -4.93 1.20 -10.26
N THR A 36 -3.62 1.07 -10.45
CA THR A 36 -2.61 1.50 -9.47
C THR A 36 -2.65 3.01 -9.23
N GLN A 37 -2.79 3.81 -10.30
CA GLN A 37 -2.91 5.28 -10.17
C GLN A 37 -4.22 5.69 -9.49
N GLU A 38 -5.34 5.08 -9.89
CA GLU A 38 -6.64 5.33 -9.28
C GLU A 38 -6.65 4.91 -7.81
N PHE A 39 -6.04 3.77 -7.49
CA PHE A 39 -5.88 3.26 -6.14
C PHE A 39 -5.09 4.23 -5.26
N SER A 40 -3.97 4.76 -5.74
CA SER A 40 -3.20 5.80 -5.04
C SER A 40 -4.02 7.09 -4.83
N LYS A 41 -4.79 7.50 -5.83
CA LYS A 41 -5.67 8.68 -5.72
C LYS A 41 -6.78 8.47 -4.69
N ARG A 42 -7.41 7.30 -4.68
CA ARG A 42 -8.49 6.95 -3.72
C ARG A 42 -7.96 6.83 -2.30
N LEU A 43 -6.79 6.20 -2.12
CA LEU A 43 -6.13 6.17 -0.81
C LEU A 43 -5.82 7.58 -0.31
N LYS A 44 -5.36 8.48 -1.20
CA LYS A 44 -5.10 9.87 -0.84
C LYS A 44 -6.37 10.60 -0.39
N ASP A 45 -7.52 10.30 -1.01
CA ASP A 45 -8.82 10.86 -0.62
C ASP A 45 -9.24 10.40 0.79
N GLU A 46 -8.92 9.15 1.14
CA GLU A 46 -9.08 8.61 2.50
C GLU A 46 -8.00 9.09 3.49
N GLY A 47 -7.09 9.99 3.09
CA GLY A 47 -6.04 10.54 3.95
C GLY A 47 -4.70 9.79 3.92
N VAL A 48 -4.56 8.77 3.07
CA VAL A 48 -3.39 7.90 2.99
C VAL A 48 -2.60 8.16 1.71
N TYR A 49 -1.46 8.84 1.83
CA TYR A 49 -0.63 9.13 0.67
C TYR A 49 0.38 8.00 0.38
N VAL A 50 0.24 7.35 -0.77
CA VAL A 50 1.13 6.27 -1.21
C VAL A 50 1.68 6.56 -2.60
N LYS A 51 2.95 6.20 -2.85
CA LYS A 51 3.57 6.41 -4.15
C LYS A 51 3.28 5.24 -5.08
N SER A 52 2.45 5.46 -6.09
CA SER A 52 2.25 4.52 -7.19
C SER A 52 3.47 4.45 -8.10
N ILE A 53 3.96 3.24 -8.34
CA ILE A 53 5.00 2.92 -9.32
C ILE A 53 4.33 2.15 -10.45
N VAL A 54 4.32 2.77 -11.62
CA VAL A 54 3.73 2.25 -12.85
C VAL A 54 4.76 2.36 -13.97
N PHE A 55 4.40 1.99 -15.19
CA PHE A 55 5.24 2.18 -16.36
C PHE A 55 5.66 3.66 -16.49
N PRO A 56 6.92 3.98 -16.88
CA PRO A 56 7.99 3.11 -17.41
C PRO A 56 8.88 2.43 -16.37
N THR A 57 8.66 2.65 -15.07
CA THR A 57 9.54 2.12 -14.00
C THR A 57 9.31 0.63 -13.72
N VAL A 58 8.12 0.10 -14.05
CA VAL A 58 7.78 -1.32 -14.01
C VAL A 58 7.10 -1.74 -15.31
N PRO A 59 7.18 -3.01 -15.73
CA PRO A 59 6.45 -3.51 -16.90
C PRO A 59 4.95 -3.20 -16.83
N ARG A 60 4.33 -3.02 -17.99
CA ARG A 60 2.88 -2.83 -18.09
C ARG A 60 2.15 -4.00 -17.43
N GLY A 61 1.11 -3.71 -16.65
CA GLY A 61 0.37 -4.72 -15.88
C GLY A 61 1.03 -5.21 -14.59
N THR A 62 2.16 -4.61 -14.17
CA THR A 62 2.83 -4.92 -12.89
C THR A 62 2.99 -3.68 -11.98
N GLY A 63 2.06 -2.74 -12.11
CA GLY A 63 1.90 -1.58 -11.24
C GLY A 63 1.80 -1.96 -9.77
N ARG A 64 2.48 -1.19 -8.93
CA ARG A 64 2.55 -1.42 -7.48
C ARG A 64 2.66 -0.11 -6.74
N VAL A 65 2.11 -0.04 -5.54
CA VAL A 65 2.26 1.13 -4.65
C VAL A 65 3.35 0.84 -3.62
N ARG A 66 4.18 1.82 -3.27
CA ARG A 66 5.19 1.67 -2.21
C ARG A 66 4.76 2.45 -0.98
N ASN A 67 4.64 1.73 0.13
CA ASN A 67 4.39 2.28 1.46
C ASN A 67 5.67 2.32 2.27
N MET A 68 5.87 3.37 3.05
CA MET A 68 7.04 3.52 3.91
C MET A 68 6.58 3.95 5.32
N PRO A 69 5.96 3.04 6.10
CA PRO A 69 5.63 3.32 7.48
C PRO A 69 6.92 3.62 8.26
N THR A 70 7.02 4.85 8.78
CA THR A 70 8.12 5.30 9.63
C THR A 70 7.74 5.18 11.10
N ALA A 71 8.73 5.28 12.01
CA ALA A 71 8.48 5.26 13.46
C ALA A 71 7.62 6.43 13.96
N ALA A 72 7.42 7.47 13.15
CA ALA A 72 6.51 8.58 13.45
C ALA A 72 5.03 8.22 13.27
N HIS A 73 4.72 7.12 12.59
CA HIS A 73 3.34 6.65 12.44
C HIS A 73 2.91 5.93 13.71
N THR A 74 1.75 6.32 14.24
CA THR A 74 1.11 5.63 15.35
C THR A 74 0.31 4.43 14.84
N LYS A 75 -0.03 3.51 15.75
CA LYS A 75 -0.91 2.37 15.43
C LYS A 75 -2.24 2.82 14.81
N ASP A 76 -2.78 3.94 15.29
CA ASP A 76 -4.04 4.51 14.80
C ASP A 76 -3.93 4.91 13.32
N MET A 77 -2.86 5.64 12.96
CA MET A 77 -2.59 5.99 11.55
C MET A 77 -2.38 4.76 10.65
N LEU A 78 -1.78 3.69 11.19
CA LEU A 78 -1.65 2.44 10.43
C LEU A 78 -2.99 1.74 10.25
N ASP A 79 -3.85 1.76 11.28
CA ASP A 79 -5.17 1.16 11.23
C ASP A 79 -6.07 1.89 10.23
N GLU A 80 -6.05 3.23 10.25
CA GLU A 80 -6.71 4.06 9.24
C GLU A 80 -6.18 3.75 7.83
N ALA A 81 -4.87 3.58 7.68
CA ALA A 81 -4.29 3.18 6.42
C ALA A 81 -4.78 1.80 5.96
N ILE A 82 -4.77 0.78 6.83
CA ILE A 82 -5.28 -0.56 6.52
C ILE A 82 -6.78 -0.50 6.17
N ALA A 83 -7.58 0.28 6.90
CA ALA A 83 -9.01 0.45 6.65
C ALA A 83 -9.27 1.12 5.29
N ALA A 84 -8.49 2.13 4.93
CA ALA A 84 -8.54 2.75 3.60
C ALA A 84 -8.20 1.72 2.51
N TYR A 85 -7.16 0.91 2.71
CA TYR A 85 -6.82 -0.18 1.79
C TYR A 85 -7.98 -1.18 1.63
N GLU A 86 -8.62 -1.58 2.73
CA GLU A 86 -9.80 -2.46 2.67
C GLU A 86 -10.95 -1.82 1.86
N LYS A 87 -11.29 -0.55 2.14
CA LYS A 87 -12.35 0.17 1.43
C LYS A 87 -12.07 0.34 -0.06
N VAL A 88 -10.81 0.65 -0.40
CA VAL A 88 -10.42 0.84 -1.80
C VAL A 88 -10.41 -0.49 -2.54
N GLY A 89 -10.02 -1.58 -1.86
CA GLY A 89 -9.94 -2.95 -2.37
C GLY A 89 -11.24 -3.73 -2.51
N LYS A 90 -12.24 -3.50 -1.65
CA LYS A 90 -13.53 -4.23 -1.65
C LYS A 90 -14.51 -3.79 -2.75
N LYS A 91 -14.09 -3.71 -4.01
CA LYS A 91 -15.01 -3.44 -5.13
C LYS A 91 -14.85 -4.41 -6.29
#